data_AF-A0A9N9AI84-F1
#
_entry.id   AF-A0A9N9AI84-F1
#
_cell.length_a   1.000
_cell.length_b   1.000
_cell.length_c   1.000
_cell.angle_alpha   90.00
_cell.angle_beta   90.00
_cell.angle_gamma   90.00
#
_symmetry.space_group_name_H-M   'P 1'
#
loop_
_entity.id
_entity.type
_entity.pdbx_description
1 polymer ?
#
loop_
_entity_poly.entity_id
_entity_poly.type
_entity_poly.pdbx_seq_one_letter_code
_entity_poly.pdbx_strand_id
1 'polypeptide(L)'
;YLSCDNNIPAEELITDEEIIEVILEENDTQVESNTNEEAEIRPTISLHQAVTALKTLTQFLQYSTGPEIQREDITVLYRVQRLMELKYTESLKQKTLDSYVNKG
;
A
#
# COMPACT_ATOMS: atom_id res chain seq x y z
N TYR A 1 -5.00 41.63 -28.36
CA TYR A 1 -5.80 41.62 -27.12
C TYR A 1 -6.03 40.16 -26.74
N LEU A 2 -5.37 39.68 -25.68
CA LEU A 2 -5.58 38.35 -25.12
C LEU A 2 -6.76 38.44 -24.14
N SER A 3 -7.87 37.79 -24.46
CA SER A 3 -9.00 37.63 -23.55
C SER A 3 -8.76 36.35 -22.76
N CYS A 4 -8.45 36.48 -21.47
CA CYS A 4 -8.40 35.35 -20.55
C CYS A 4 -9.83 34.91 -20.28
N ASP A 5 -10.25 33.83 -20.92
CA ASP A 5 -11.51 33.16 -20.64
C ASP A 5 -11.35 32.36 -19.33
N ASN A 6 -11.49 33.08 -18.21
CA ASN A 6 -11.44 32.52 -16.85
C ASN A 6 -12.76 31.81 -16.53
N ASN A 7 -13.08 30.76 -17.29
CA ASN A 7 -14.23 29.91 -17.01
C ASN A 7 -13.78 28.71 -16.18
N ILE A 8 -13.22 28.99 -15.00
CA ILE A 8 -13.07 27.98 -13.95
C ILE A 8 -14.39 28.06 -13.15
N PRO A 9 -15.25 27.03 -13.21
CA PRO A 9 -16.42 27.01 -12.34
C PRO A 9 -15.92 27.05 -10.89
N ALA A 10 -16.35 28.05 -10.12
CA ALA A 10 -16.06 28.11 -8.71
C ALA A 10 -16.63 26.85 -8.06
N GLU A 11 -15.77 26.08 -7.37
CA GLU A 11 -16.17 24.88 -6.64
C GLU A 11 -17.30 25.25 -5.67
N GLU A 12 -18.40 24.51 -5.77
CA GLU A 12 -19.58 24.66 -4.93
C GLU A 12 -19.17 24.38 -3.47
N LEU A 13 -19.52 25.28 -2.56
CA LEU A 13 -19.17 25.13 -1.15
C LEU A 13 -20.00 23.98 -0.56
N ILE A 14 -19.33 22.94 -0.08
CA ILE A 14 -19.98 21.84 0.62
C ILE A 14 -20.65 22.34 1.90
N THR A 15 -21.85 21.85 2.15
CA THR A 15 -22.66 22.17 3.32
C THR A 15 -22.26 21.30 4.52
N ASP A 16 -22.63 21.74 5.73
CA ASP A 16 -22.33 21.00 6.96
C ASP A 16 -22.98 19.60 6.94
N GLU A 17 -24.14 19.47 6.30
CA GLU A 17 -24.83 18.20 6.10
C GLU A 17 -24.02 17.22 5.23
N GLU A 18 -23.45 17.70 4.12
CA GLU A 18 -22.60 16.90 3.23
C GLU A 18 -21.28 16.49 3.90
N ILE A 19 -20.73 17.35 4.76
CA ILE A 19 -19.56 17.01 5.59
C ILE A 19 -19.89 15.86 6.55
N ILE A 20 -21.07 15.88 7.16
CA ILE A 20 -21.50 14.83 8.08
C ILE A 20 -21.71 13.51 7.33
N GLU A 21 -22.29 13.52 6.12
CA GLU A 21 -22.46 12.33 5.30
C GLU A 21 -21.12 11.66 4.96
N VAL A 22 -20.10 12.44 4.54
CA VAL A 22 -18.75 11.90 4.26
C VAL A 22 -18.14 11.22 5.50
N ILE A 23 -18.30 11.83 6.68
CA ILE A 23 -17.76 11.27 7.93
C ILE A 23 -18.50 9.99 8.35
N LEU A 24 -19.81 9.90 8.08
CA LEU A 24 -20.61 8.72 8.40
C LEU A 24 -20.30 7.56 7.43
N GLU A 25 -20.14 7.84 6.13
CA GLU A 25 -19.72 6.83 5.14
C GLU A 25 -18.33 6.24 5.46
N GLU A 26 -17.36 7.07 5.91
CA GLU A 26 -16.05 6.59 6.32
C GLU A 26 -16.10 5.70 7.58
N ASN A 27 -17.06 5.91 8.49
CA ASN A 27 -17.20 5.12 9.72
C ASN A 27 -18.02 3.83 9.54
N ASP A 28 -18.90 3.76 8.54
CA ASP A 28 -19.68 2.55 8.22
C ASP A 28 -18.89 1.52 7.38
N THR A 29 -17.63 1.80 7.02
CA THR A 29 -16.78 0.83 6.28
C THR A 29 -16.12 -0.23 7.19
N GLN A 30 -16.71 -0.52 8.36
CA GLN A 30 -16.23 -1.56 9.27
C GLN A 30 -17.29 -2.61 9.65
N VAL A 31 -18.14 -3.06 8.73
CA VAL A 31 -18.85 -4.34 8.95
C VAL A 31 -19.09 -5.09 7.63
N GLU A 32 -18.49 -6.28 7.54
CA GLU A 32 -18.85 -7.43 6.70
C GLU A 32 -18.72 -7.30 5.17
N SER A 33 -17.50 -7.53 4.67
CA SER A 33 -17.31 -8.09 3.32
C SER A 33 -17.79 -9.55 3.27
N ASN A 34 -19.10 -9.75 3.29
CA ASN A 34 -19.76 -10.96 2.79
C ASN A 34 -20.26 -10.69 1.37
N THR A 35 -19.37 -10.27 0.48
CA THR A 35 -19.65 -10.26 -0.96
C THR A 35 -19.08 -11.55 -1.53
N ASN A 36 -19.98 -12.38 -2.02
CA ASN A 36 -19.74 -13.64 -2.71
C ASN A 36 -19.11 -13.37 -4.10
N GLU A 37 -17.98 -12.66 -4.13
CA GLU A 37 -17.08 -12.60 -5.27
C GLU A 37 -16.36 -13.94 -5.29
N GLU A 38 -16.28 -14.60 -6.45
CA GLU A 38 -15.39 -15.75 -6.65
C GLU A 38 -14.03 -15.35 -6.08
N ALA A 39 -13.72 -15.86 -4.90
CA ALA A 39 -12.54 -15.45 -4.16
C ALA A 39 -11.35 -15.85 -5.02
N GLU A 40 -10.84 -14.89 -5.78
CA GLU A 40 -9.56 -14.99 -6.43
C GLU A 40 -8.61 -15.36 -5.28
N ILE A 41 -8.24 -16.63 -5.22
CA ILE A 41 -7.49 -17.19 -4.09
C ILE A 41 -6.12 -16.52 -4.16
N ARG A 42 -6.01 -15.33 -3.55
CA ARG A 42 -4.75 -14.61 -3.50
C ARG A 42 -3.83 -15.48 -2.67
N PRO A 43 -2.76 -16.03 -3.27
CA PRO A 43 -1.90 -16.94 -2.55
C PRO A 43 -1.34 -16.19 -1.34
N THR A 44 -1.66 -16.68 -0.15
CA THR A 44 -1.14 -16.09 1.09
C THR A 44 0.32 -16.49 1.20
N ILE A 45 1.22 -15.56 0.91
CA ILE A 45 2.66 -15.77 1.04
C ILE A 45 3.12 -15.36 2.45
N SER A 46 4.13 -16.05 2.97
CA SER A 46 4.79 -15.63 4.21
C SER A 46 5.57 -14.33 4.00
N LEU A 47 5.76 -13.56 5.08
CA LEU A 47 6.56 -12.33 5.06
C LEU A 47 8.00 -12.58 4.57
N HIS A 48 8.59 -13.73 4.93
CA HIS A 48 9.90 -14.16 4.43
C HIS A 48 9.89 -14.32 2.90
N GLN A 49 8.89 -15.02 2.35
CA GLN A 49 8.77 -15.22 0.90
C GLN A 49 8.60 -13.90 0.18
N ALA A 50 7.80 -12.98 0.73
CA ALA A 50 7.60 -11.66 0.16
C ALA A 50 8.90 -10.82 0.13
N VAL A 51 9.66 -10.79 1.23
CA VAL A 51 10.98 -10.13 1.28
C VAL A 51 11.95 -10.73 0.27
N THR A 52 11.97 -12.06 0.16
CA THR A 52 12.88 -12.77 -0.75
C THR A 52 12.54 -12.50 -2.21
N ALA A 53 11.26 -12.61 -2.56
CA ALA A 53 10.78 -12.37 -3.92
C ALA A 53 11.03 -10.92 -4.36
N LEU A 54 10.77 -9.95 -3.47
CA LEU A 54 11.01 -8.54 -3.74
C LEU A 54 12.50 -8.25 -3.98
N LYS A 55 13.39 -8.85 -3.18
CA LYS A 55 14.83 -8.74 -3.39
C LYS A 55 15.26 -9.30 -4.75
N THR A 56 14.74 -10.47 -5.12
CA THR A 56 15.03 -11.09 -6.43
C THR A 56 14.52 -10.22 -7.57
N LEU A 57 13.31 -9.68 -7.45
CA LEU A 57 12.72 -8.78 -8.45
C LEU A 57 13.54 -7.50 -8.63
N THR A 58 13.92 -6.83 -7.53
CA THR A 58 14.74 -5.62 -7.56
C THR A 58 16.09 -5.89 -8.24
N GLN A 59 16.74 -7.02 -7.92
CA GLN A 59 17.99 -7.40 -8.57
C GLN A 59 17.81 -7.67 -10.06
N PHE A 60 16.77 -8.42 -10.45
CA PHE A 60 16.46 -8.69 -11.86
C PHE A 60 16.29 -7.39 -12.64
N LEU A 61 15.47 -6.46 -12.12
CA LEU A 61 15.17 -5.18 -12.76
C LEU A 61 16.40 -4.25 -12.80
N GLN A 62 17.30 -4.35 -11.83
CA GLN A 62 18.55 -3.61 -11.81
C GLN A 62 19.51 -4.03 -12.95
N TYR A 63 19.53 -5.32 -13.29
CA TYR A 63 20.42 -5.86 -14.33
C TYR A 63 19.78 -5.94 -15.71
N SER A 64 18.47 -5.80 -15.82
CA SER A 64 17.78 -5.73 -17.11
C SER A 64 18.08 -4.41 -17.82
N THR A 65 18.63 -4.49 -19.03
CA THR A 65 19.03 -3.34 -19.86
C THR A 65 17.94 -2.91 -20.85
N GLY A 66 16.67 -3.00 -20.44
CA GLY A 66 15.53 -2.60 -21.27
C GLY A 66 15.23 -1.10 -21.16
N PRO A 67 14.83 -0.42 -22.27
CA PRO A 67 14.42 0.98 -22.24
C PRO A 67 13.13 1.23 -21.44
N GLU A 68 12.43 0.17 -21.07
CA GLU A 68 11.11 0.20 -20.43
C GLU A 68 11.20 0.36 -18.90
N ILE A 69 12.37 0.12 -18.30
CA ILE A 69 12.55 0.19 -16.84
C ILE A 69 13.23 1.50 -16.50
N GLN A 70 12.47 2.42 -15.89
CA GLN A 70 12.99 3.69 -15.42
C GLN A 70 13.79 3.48 -14.13
N ARG A 71 14.90 4.22 -13.95
CA ARG A 71 15.73 4.10 -12.74
C ARG A 71 14.99 4.53 -11.48
N GLU A 72 14.02 5.42 -11.66
CA GLU A 72 13.12 5.92 -10.64
C GLU A 72 12.28 4.78 -10.05
N ASP A 73 11.79 3.86 -10.88
CA ASP A 73 11.00 2.70 -10.46
C ASP A 73 11.85 1.72 -9.64
N ILE A 74 13.11 1.51 -10.04
CA ILE A 74 14.07 0.72 -9.28
C ILE A 74 14.32 1.35 -7.90
N THR A 75 14.39 2.68 -7.83
CA THR A 75 14.57 3.41 -6.57
C THR A 75 13.37 3.22 -5.63
N VAL A 76 12.15 3.22 -6.18
CA VAL A 76 10.94 2.91 -5.41
C VAL A 76 10.99 1.48 -4.88
N LEU A 77 11.36 0.51 -5.71
CA LEU A 77 11.49 -0.89 -5.30
C LEU A 77 12.51 -1.09 -4.17
N TYR A 78 13.64 -0.37 -4.19
CA TYR A 78 14.59 -0.39 -3.07
C TYR A 78 13.99 0.14 -1.76
N ARG A 79 13.18 1.20 -1.83
CA ARG A 79 12.51 1.74 -0.63
C ARG A 79 11.51 0.73 -0.08
N VAL A 80 10.71 0.10 -0.94
CA VAL A 80 9.75 -0.94 -0.54
C VAL A 80 10.48 -2.16 0.04
N GLN A 81 11.58 -2.58 -0.57
CA GLN A 81 12.40 -3.69 -0.06
C GLN A 81 12.88 -3.40 1.36
N ARG A 82 13.43 -2.21 1.60
CA ARG A 82 13.94 -1.81 2.93
C ARG A 82 12.83 -1.76 3.98
N LEU A 83 11.64 -1.28 3.60
CA LEU A 83 10.49 -1.26 4.50
C LEU A 83 10.04 -2.69 4.87
N MET A 84 10.01 -3.60 3.89
CA MET A 84 9.64 -4.99 4.10
C MET A 84 10.65 -5.73 4.99
N GLU A 85 11.95 -5.50 4.81
CA GLU A 85 13.01 -6.04 5.66
C GLU A 85 12.89 -5.56 7.12
N LEU A 86 12.53 -4.29 7.32
CA LEU A 86 12.27 -3.73 8.64
C LEU A 86 11.07 -4.39 9.31
N LYS A 87 9.94 -4.49 8.61
CA LYS A 87 8.74 -5.20 9.09
C LYS A 87 9.01 -6.67 9.41
N TYR A 88 9.82 -7.34 8.60
CA TYR A 88 10.23 -8.73 8.86
C TYR A 88 11.05 -8.85 10.15
N THR A 89 12.01 -7.94 10.33
CA THR A 89 12.85 -7.90 11.54
C THR A 89 12.01 -7.62 12.80
N GLU A 90 11.07 -6.68 12.72
CA GLU A 90 10.12 -6.37 13.80
C GLU A 90 9.23 -7.57 14.12
N SER A 91 8.69 -8.24 13.09
CA SER A 91 7.88 -9.45 13.27
C SER A 91 8.66 -10.57 13.98
N LEU A 92 9.95 -10.75 13.66
CA LEU A 92 10.79 -11.72 14.35
C LEU A 92 11.02 -11.34 15.82
N LYS A 93 11.30 -10.07 16.11
CA LYS A 93 11.46 -9.57 17.49
C LYS A 93 10.19 -9.77 18.32
N GLN A 94 9.03 -9.45 17.74
CA GLN A 94 7.74 -9.65 18.39
C GLN A 94 7.52 -11.13 18.71
N LYS A 95 7.73 -12.02 17.74
CA LYS A 95 7.64 -13.47 17.96
C LYS A 95 8.58 -13.96 19.04
N THR A 96 9.81 -13.43 19.11
CA THR A 96 10.76 -13.77 20.17
C THR A 96 10.22 -13.33 21.53
N LEU A 97 9.79 -12.08 21.69
CA LEU A 97 9.20 -11.59 22.94
C LEU A 97 7.98 -12.40 23.37
N ASP A 98 7.05 -12.65 22.45
CA ASP A 98 5.86 -13.47 22.70
C ASP A 98 6.23 -14.88 23.16
N SER A 99 7.31 -15.46 22.61
CA SER A 99 7.79 -16.79 23.00
C SER A 99 8.41 -16.82 24.40
N TYR A 100 8.96 -15.71 24.89
CA TYR A 100 9.49 -15.59 26.25
C TYR A 100 8.37 -15.35 27.27
N VAL A 101 7.40 -14.48 26.95
CA VAL A 101 6.29 -14.14 27.86
C VAL A 101 5.34 -15.32 28.05
N ASN A 102 5.06 -16.11 27.00
CA ASN A 102 4.15 -17.26 27.09
C ASN A 102 4.76 -18.53 27.72
N LYS A 103 6.04 -18.50 28.12
CA LYS A 103 6.73 -19.62 28.81
C LYS A 103 6.98 -19.36 30.30
N GLY A 104 6.54 -18.20 30.83
CA GLY A 104 6.66 -17.81 32.23
C GLY A 104 5.42 -18.12 33.04
#